data_AF-A0A5C5UHR7-F1
#
_entry.id   AF-A0A5C5UHR7-F1
#
_cell.length_a   1.000
_cell.length_b   1.000
_cell.length_c   1.000
_cell.angle_alpha   90.00
_cell.angle_beta   90.00
_cell.angle_gamma   90.00
#
_symmetry.space_group_name_H-M   'P 1'
#
loop_
_entity.id
_entity.type
_entity.pdbx_description
1 polymer ?
#
loop_
_entity_poly.entity_id
_entity_poly.type
_entity_poly.pdbx_seq_one_letter_code
_entity_poly.pdbx_strand_id
1 'polypeptide(L)'
;MKTTIFGEHEAQTLRQFQNCLNTGQVLGGVLCADGHYGYSQPVGGVVVYDRQISPSGVGYDIACGNKAVRTNLKYRDIKADLPRLMDAINSTISFGIGRKNKERVDHELFDDPDWNVYQQIGKQEHDKLKKLAIEQLGTVGSGNHYVDLLVDEETQDVWVANHFGSRGFGHKTASGFLNLASGRQFSDKAPGESMEQAPTLLDLDSEVGDMYYRAMTLAGRYAYAGRDYVADQVLSILGAESVFSVHNHHNFAWKENHFGQDTIVVRKGATPSAAGQLGFVGGSMGDISVIVQGKDTEETTNAFSSTVHGAGRIMSRTQAAGKMNWKTRQRSGGQITEKQMYRAVKAFGVELRGAGTDESPFVYRKLETVLDAHKDTIEVLHVLKPVGVCMAGANELDPYKD
;
A
#
# COMPACT_ATOMS: atom_id res chain seq x y z
N MET A 1 17.18 18.02 14.60
CA MET A 1 16.32 17.23 13.71
C MET A 1 17.18 16.17 13.04
N LYS A 2 16.86 14.89 13.23
CA LYS A 2 17.65 13.78 12.70
C LYS A 2 17.07 13.34 11.35
N THR A 3 17.92 13.22 10.34
CA THR A 3 17.49 12.87 8.98
C THR A 3 18.38 11.80 8.39
N THR A 4 17.77 10.77 7.79
CA THR A 4 18.48 9.68 7.09
C THR A 4 17.93 9.54 5.68
N ILE A 5 18.81 9.38 4.69
CA ILE A 5 18.45 9.17 3.29
C ILE A 5 19.20 7.93 2.82
N PHE A 6 18.46 6.92 2.35
CA PHE A 6 19.01 5.67 1.83
C PHE A 6 19.02 5.69 0.30
N GLY A 7 20.15 5.35 -0.31
CA GLY A 7 20.26 5.29 -1.77
C GLY A 7 20.21 6.66 -2.48
N GLU A 8 19.96 6.64 -3.79
CA GLU A 8 19.95 7.82 -4.65
C GLU A 8 18.54 8.23 -5.08
N HIS A 9 18.28 9.54 -5.07
CA HIS A 9 16.98 10.12 -5.40
C HIS A 9 17.10 11.30 -6.37
N GLU A 10 16.06 11.46 -7.19
CA GLU A 10 15.90 12.64 -8.03
C GLU A 10 15.79 13.92 -7.19
N ALA A 11 16.32 15.02 -7.72
CA ALA A 11 16.33 16.31 -7.04
C ALA A 11 14.93 16.80 -6.60
N GLN A 12 13.88 16.47 -7.37
CA GLN A 12 12.50 16.82 -7.01
C GLN A 12 12.00 16.07 -5.76
N THR A 13 12.36 14.80 -5.62
CA THR A 13 12.02 13.98 -4.44
C THR A 13 12.71 14.54 -3.19
N LEU A 14 13.99 14.91 -3.32
CA LEU A 14 14.75 15.53 -2.22
C LEU A 14 14.17 16.88 -1.80
N ARG A 15 13.76 17.73 -2.76
CA ARG A 15 13.08 19.00 -2.47
C ARG A 15 11.75 18.78 -1.76
N GLN A 16 10.94 17.82 -2.23
CA GLN A 16 9.66 17.47 -1.60
C GLN A 16 9.86 16.97 -0.17
N PHE A 17 10.87 16.13 0.07
CA PHE A 17 11.23 15.67 1.41
C PHE A 17 11.65 16.83 2.31
N GLN A 18 12.49 17.74 1.81
CA GLN A 18 12.90 18.93 2.56
C GLN A 18 11.71 19.85 2.90
N ASN A 19 10.75 19.98 1.99
CA ASN A 19 9.51 20.73 2.25
C ASN A 19 8.72 20.11 3.41
N CYS A 20 8.63 18.77 3.46
CA CYS A 20 8.00 18.07 4.57
C CYS A 20 8.71 18.30 5.90
N LEU A 21 10.05 18.21 5.91
CA LEU A 21 10.87 18.44 7.10
C LEU A 21 10.76 19.87 7.64
N ASN A 22 10.45 20.84 6.78
CA ASN A 22 10.28 22.25 7.13
C ASN A 22 8.82 22.62 7.49
N THR A 23 7.88 21.67 7.50
CA THR A 23 6.46 21.93 7.73
C THR A 23 6.02 21.32 9.05
N GLY A 24 5.65 22.16 10.03
CA GLY A 24 5.17 21.73 11.34
C GLY A 24 6.27 21.49 12.37
N GLN A 25 5.93 20.73 13.41
CA GLN A 25 6.79 20.38 14.54
C GLN A 25 7.52 19.06 14.24
N VAL A 26 8.43 19.09 13.27
CA VAL A 26 9.18 17.90 12.84
C VAL A 26 10.36 17.63 13.78
N LEU A 27 10.47 16.39 14.25
CA LEU A 27 11.58 15.90 15.08
C LEU A 27 12.65 15.20 14.23
N GLY A 28 12.25 14.60 13.11
CA GLY A 28 13.15 13.96 12.16
C GLY A 28 12.42 13.38 10.96
N GLY A 29 13.17 12.70 10.09
CA GLY A 29 12.58 11.99 8.97
C GLY A 29 13.54 11.05 8.27
N VAL A 30 12.96 10.20 7.42
CA VAL A 30 13.70 9.23 6.62
C VAL A 30 13.20 9.29 5.18
N LEU A 31 14.11 9.18 4.23
CA LEU A 31 13.78 8.83 2.85
C LEU A 31 14.40 7.47 2.55
N CYS A 32 13.55 6.45 2.42
CA CYS A 32 13.94 5.08 2.09
C CYS A 32 14.38 4.97 0.64
N ALA A 33 15.13 3.91 0.29
CA ALA A 33 15.76 3.76 -1.04
C ALA A 33 14.79 3.57 -2.22
N ASP A 34 13.52 3.26 -1.94
CA ASP A 34 12.41 3.26 -2.90
C ASP A 34 11.77 4.66 -3.09
N GLY A 35 12.35 5.66 -2.44
CA GLY A 35 11.92 7.06 -2.41
C GLY A 35 11.71 7.69 -3.78
N HIS A 36 10.50 8.17 -4.04
CA HIS A 36 10.16 8.86 -5.28
C HIS A 36 9.05 9.91 -5.10
N TYR A 37 8.96 10.80 -6.07
CA TYR A 37 8.08 11.96 -6.05
C TYR A 37 6.60 11.57 -5.93
N GLY A 38 5.91 12.15 -4.95
CA GLY A 38 4.54 11.83 -4.57
C GLY A 38 3.63 13.05 -4.47
N TYR A 39 2.48 12.90 -3.80
CA TYR A 39 1.60 14.02 -3.44
C TYR A 39 1.92 14.50 -2.02
N SER A 40 2.26 15.77 -1.84
CA SER A 40 2.72 16.39 -0.57
C SER A 40 4.01 15.82 0.01
N GLN A 41 4.01 14.53 0.34
CA GLN A 41 5.14 13.78 0.88
C GLN A 41 5.61 12.76 -0.16
N PRO A 42 6.93 12.55 -0.33
CA PRO A 42 7.45 11.51 -1.21
C PRO A 42 6.95 10.13 -0.75
N VAL A 43 6.69 9.26 -1.71
CA VAL A 43 6.54 7.83 -1.43
C VAL A 43 7.93 7.29 -1.08
N GLY A 44 8.06 6.40 -0.09
CA GLY A 44 9.34 6.09 0.57
C GLY A 44 9.70 7.07 1.69
N GLY A 45 8.85 8.06 1.98
CA GLY A 45 9.11 9.10 2.97
C GLY A 45 8.53 8.79 4.33
N VAL A 46 9.29 9.09 5.38
CA VAL A 46 8.91 9.05 6.78
C VAL A 46 9.13 10.43 7.39
N VAL A 47 8.11 10.96 8.06
CA VAL A 47 8.22 12.23 8.80
C VAL A 47 7.75 12.01 10.22
N VAL A 48 8.58 12.41 11.17
CA VAL A 48 8.36 12.22 12.60
C VAL A 48 7.96 13.56 13.20
N TYR A 49 6.76 13.63 13.74
CA TYR A 49 6.17 14.84 14.29
C TYR A 49 6.06 14.76 15.82
N ASP A 50 6.20 15.91 16.46
CA ASP A 50 5.71 16.15 17.81
C ASP A 50 4.22 16.48 17.75
N ARG A 51 3.36 15.64 18.35
CA ARG A 51 1.91 15.86 18.54
C ARG A 51 1.10 16.24 17.27
N GLN A 52 1.66 16.12 16.08
CA GLN A 52 0.96 16.43 14.82
C GLN A 52 0.84 15.20 13.94
N ILE A 53 -0.23 15.15 13.15
CA ILE A 53 -0.47 14.09 12.18
C ILE A 53 -0.81 14.70 10.82
N SER A 54 -0.34 14.07 9.73
CA SER A 54 -0.58 14.56 8.37
C SER A 54 -1.47 13.62 7.55
N PRO A 55 -2.74 13.98 7.27
CA PRO A 55 -3.57 13.22 6.34
C PRO A 55 -2.98 13.11 4.93
N SER A 56 -2.40 14.19 4.41
CA SER A 56 -1.72 14.20 3.10
C SER A 56 -0.41 13.40 3.11
N GLY A 57 0.27 13.37 4.28
CA GLY A 57 1.46 12.57 4.53
C GLY A 57 1.15 11.09 4.50
N VAL A 58 0.12 10.63 5.22
CA VAL A 58 -0.38 9.24 5.15
C VAL A 58 -0.83 8.88 3.73
N GLY A 59 -1.55 9.80 3.08
CA GLY A 59 -2.08 9.64 1.72
C GLY A 59 -3.49 9.08 1.66
N TYR A 60 -4.05 9.05 0.44
CA TYR A 60 -5.45 8.69 0.20
C TYR A 60 -5.77 7.22 0.46
N ASP A 61 -4.88 6.30 0.06
CA ASP A 61 -5.06 4.88 0.35
C ASP A 61 -4.47 4.57 1.73
N ILE A 62 -5.19 5.03 2.77
CA ILE A 62 -4.84 4.79 4.17
C ILE A 62 -4.68 3.29 4.37
N ALA A 63 -3.60 2.90 5.06
CA ALA A 63 -3.27 1.53 5.36
C ALA A 63 -3.15 0.61 4.13
N CYS A 64 -2.83 1.18 2.96
CA CYS A 64 -2.21 0.41 1.88
C CYS A 64 -1.05 -0.38 2.47
N GLY A 65 -1.05 -1.67 2.17
CA GLY A 65 -0.37 -2.66 2.98
C GLY A 65 -0.31 -4.01 2.31
N ASN A 66 0.54 -4.85 2.86
CA ASN A 66 0.98 -6.10 2.31
C ASN A 66 0.64 -7.21 3.31
N LYS A 67 0.07 -8.32 2.85
CA LYS A 67 -0.03 -9.58 3.60
C LYS A 67 0.65 -10.68 2.81
N ALA A 68 1.48 -11.47 3.46
CA ALA A 68 2.04 -12.71 2.92
C ALA A 68 1.76 -13.86 3.88
N VAL A 69 1.32 -14.99 3.34
CA VAL A 69 0.99 -16.21 4.07
C VAL A 69 1.75 -17.38 3.47
N ARG A 70 2.60 -18.01 4.26
CA ARG A 70 3.20 -19.29 3.90
C ARG A 70 2.16 -20.39 4.10
N THR A 71 2.03 -21.25 3.11
CA THR A 71 1.12 -22.39 3.16
C THR A 71 1.82 -23.67 3.58
N ASN A 72 1.05 -24.73 3.82
CA ASN A 72 1.57 -26.09 3.96
C ASN A 72 1.89 -26.79 2.62
N LEU A 73 1.76 -26.11 1.48
CA LEU A 73 2.02 -26.64 0.14
C LEU A 73 3.42 -26.31 -0.37
N LYS A 74 3.96 -27.18 -1.23
CA LYS A 74 5.16 -26.96 -2.04
C LYS A 74 4.80 -26.61 -3.48
N TYR A 75 5.71 -25.97 -4.21
CA TYR A 75 5.45 -25.56 -5.60
C TYR A 75 5.05 -26.74 -6.50
N ARG A 76 5.64 -27.92 -6.30
CA ARG A 76 5.29 -29.14 -7.05
C ARG A 76 3.80 -29.52 -6.94
N ASP A 77 3.14 -29.14 -5.85
CA ASP A 77 1.76 -29.50 -5.55
C ASP A 77 0.77 -28.63 -6.37
N ILE A 78 1.18 -27.40 -6.75
CA ILE A 78 0.34 -26.47 -7.52
C ILE A 78 0.78 -26.32 -8.99
N LYS A 79 2.05 -26.63 -9.32
CA LYS A 79 2.68 -26.27 -10.60
C LYS A 79 1.89 -26.72 -11.83
N ALA A 80 1.37 -27.95 -11.82
CA ALA A 80 0.66 -28.52 -12.98
C ALA A 80 -0.71 -27.86 -13.20
N ASP A 81 -1.31 -27.31 -12.15
CA ASP A 81 -2.67 -26.76 -12.15
C ASP A 81 -2.69 -25.24 -11.99
N LEU A 82 -1.51 -24.61 -11.97
CA LEU A 82 -1.31 -23.19 -11.71
C LEU A 82 -2.20 -22.30 -12.61
N PRO A 83 -2.31 -22.53 -13.94
CA PRO A 83 -3.20 -21.72 -14.77
C PRO A 83 -4.67 -21.75 -14.31
N ARG A 84 -5.18 -22.92 -13.92
CA ARG A 84 -6.56 -23.10 -13.45
C ARG A 84 -6.76 -22.45 -12.08
N LEU A 85 -5.79 -22.57 -11.18
CA LEU A 85 -5.81 -21.92 -9.87
C LEU A 85 -5.83 -20.40 -10.02
N MET A 86 -5.01 -19.85 -10.94
CA MET A 86 -5.01 -18.42 -11.24
C MET A 86 -6.33 -17.95 -11.86
N ASP A 87 -6.95 -18.74 -12.73
CA ASP A 87 -8.31 -18.46 -13.24
C ASP A 87 -9.34 -18.44 -12.10
N ALA A 88 -9.27 -19.39 -11.17
CA ALA A 88 -10.14 -19.45 -10.01
C ALA A 88 -9.96 -18.21 -9.11
N ILE A 89 -8.73 -17.84 -8.78
CA ILE A 89 -8.42 -16.63 -7.99
C ILE A 89 -8.99 -15.38 -8.66
N ASN A 90 -8.68 -15.19 -9.96
CA ASN A 90 -9.15 -14.03 -10.71
C ASN A 90 -10.68 -13.97 -10.80
N SER A 91 -11.34 -15.13 -10.89
CA SER A 91 -12.79 -15.20 -10.96
C SER A 91 -13.48 -15.05 -9.60
N THR A 92 -12.86 -15.43 -8.48
CA THR A 92 -13.45 -15.33 -7.13
C THR A 92 -13.22 -13.95 -6.53
N ILE A 93 -12.00 -13.41 -6.63
CA ILE A 93 -11.63 -12.14 -6.01
C ILE A 93 -12.07 -10.95 -6.88
N SER A 94 -12.59 -9.89 -6.23
CA SER A 94 -13.01 -8.67 -6.91
C SER A 94 -11.85 -7.68 -7.08
N PHE A 95 -11.42 -7.47 -8.32
CA PHE A 95 -10.47 -6.45 -8.75
C PHE A 95 -11.18 -5.27 -9.42
N GLY A 96 -10.63 -4.07 -9.26
CA GLY A 96 -11.09 -2.85 -9.93
C GLY A 96 -11.56 -1.70 -9.03
N ILE A 97 -11.65 -0.51 -9.61
CA ILE A 97 -12.08 0.70 -8.90
C ILE A 97 -13.57 0.60 -8.55
N GLY A 98 -13.93 0.95 -7.32
CA GLY A 98 -15.33 1.05 -6.89
C GLY A 98 -16.14 -0.24 -6.91
N ARG A 99 -15.49 -1.39 -7.10
CA ARG A 99 -16.14 -2.69 -7.07
C ARG A 99 -16.65 -3.01 -5.68
N LYS A 100 -17.67 -3.87 -5.66
CA LYS A 100 -18.20 -4.47 -4.44
C LYS A 100 -17.70 -5.90 -4.34
N ASN A 101 -17.60 -6.40 -3.12
CA ASN A 101 -17.42 -7.82 -2.92
C ASN A 101 -18.69 -8.55 -3.41
N LYS A 102 -18.50 -9.74 -3.98
CA LYS A 102 -19.61 -10.55 -4.52
C LYS A 102 -20.51 -11.05 -3.40
N GLU A 103 -19.90 -11.30 -2.25
CA GLU A 103 -20.57 -11.73 -1.04
C GLU A 103 -20.36 -10.68 0.05
N ARG A 104 -21.35 -10.57 0.93
CA ARG A 104 -21.23 -9.73 2.12
C ARG A 104 -20.28 -10.43 3.09
N VAL A 105 -19.24 -9.73 3.51
CA VAL A 105 -18.32 -10.20 4.55
C VAL A 105 -18.85 -9.70 5.89
N ASP A 106 -19.29 -10.61 6.75
CA ASP A 106 -19.63 -10.26 8.13
C ASP A 106 -18.34 -10.24 8.97
N HIS A 107 -18.13 -9.15 9.72
CA HIS A 107 -16.92 -8.92 10.49
C HIS A 107 -17.19 -7.98 11.67
N GLU A 108 -16.60 -8.25 12.84
CA GLU A 108 -16.77 -7.45 14.07
C GLU A 108 -16.29 -5.99 13.93
N LEU A 109 -15.47 -5.72 12.93
CA LEU A 109 -15.00 -4.39 12.52
C LEU A 109 -16.16 -3.41 12.30
N PHE A 110 -17.33 -3.89 11.86
CA PHE A 110 -18.47 -3.02 11.65
C PHE A 110 -19.15 -2.61 12.95
N ASP A 111 -18.83 -3.23 14.08
CA ASP A 111 -19.29 -2.85 15.42
C ASP A 111 -18.24 -2.05 16.20
N ASP A 112 -17.11 -1.73 15.56
CA ASP A 112 -16.02 -0.96 16.15
C ASP A 112 -16.48 0.43 16.65
N PRO A 113 -16.15 0.82 17.89
CA PRO A 113 -16.60 2.09 18.46
C PRO A 113 -16.08 3.33 17.72
N ASP A 114 -14.99 3.23 16.96
CA ASP A 114 -14.44 4.36 16.20
C ASP A 114 -15.31 4.74 14.99
N TRP A 115 -16.31 3.94 14.61
CA TRP A 115 -17.35 4.40 13.68
C TRP A 115 -18.06 5.66 14.20
N ASN A 116 -18.08 5.89 15.52
CA ASN A 116 -18.65 7.10 16.13
C ASN A 116 -17.97 8.40 15.65
N VAL A 117 -16.72 8.36 15.18
CA VAL A 117 -16.07 9.53 14.58
C VAL A 117 -16.91 10.11 13.45
N TYR A 118 -17.44 9.25 12.58
CA TYR A 118 -18.27 9.73 11.47
C TYR A 118 -19.66 10.15 11.92
N GLN A 119 -20.18 9.62 13.03
CA GLN A 119 -21.46 10.08 13.59
C GLN A 119 -21.35 11.51 14.12
N GLN A 120 -20.21 11.87 14.72
CA GLN A 120 -19.90 13.22 15.16
C GLN A 120 -19.78 14.19 13.97
N ILE A 121 -19.24 13.75 12.84
CA ILE A 121 -19.22 14.54 11.59
C ILE A 121 -20.65 14.75 11.06
N GLY A 122 -21.42 13.67 11.00
CA GLY A 122 -22.81 13.70 10.58
C GLY A 122 -23.38 12.32 10.29
N LYS A 123 -24.66 12.11 10.61
CA LYS A 123 -25.34 10.82 10.43
C LYS A 123 -25.25 10.32 8.98
N GLN A 124 -25.36 11.24 8.01
CA GLN A 124 -25.33 10.86 6.60
C GLN A 124 -23.94 10.38 6.15
N GLU A 125 -22.89 11.02 6.66
CA GLU A 125 -21.49 10.66 6.42
C GLU A 125 -21.20 9.28 7.01
N HIS A 126 -21.59 9.04 8.25
CA HIS A 126 -21.50 7.73 8.91
C HIS A 126 -22.18 6.64 8.08
N ASP A 127 -23.49 6.79 7.80
CA ASP A 127 -24.27 5.73 7.16
C ASP A 127 -23.75 5.41 5.75
N LYS A 128 -23.35 6.44 4.98
CA LYS A 128 -22.77 6.26 3.65
C LYS A 128 -21.41 5.58 3.68
N LEU A 129 -20.51 6.01 4.56
CA LEU A 129 -19.16 5.43 4.67
C LEU A 129 -19.21 3.99 5.19
N LYS A 130 -20.03 3.72 6.19
CA LYS A 130 -20.20 2.37 6.74
C LYS A 130 -20.79 1.42 5.71
N LYS A 131 -21.81 1.86 4.97
CA LYS A 131 -22.34 1.10 3.83
C LYS A 131 -21.27 0.82 2.77
N LEU A 132 -20.50 1.84 2.38
CA LEU A 132 -19.41 1.69 1.41
C LEU A 132 -18.37 0.67 1.89
N ALA A 133 -17.95 0.76 3.16
CA ALA A 133 -16.99 -0.16 3.75
C ALA A 133 -17.52 -1.61 3.74
N ILE A 134 -18.78 -1.83 4.16
CA ILE A 134 -19.42 -3.15 4.13
C ILE A 134 -19.43 -3.72 2.70
N GLU A 135 -19.78 -2.90 1.71
CA GLU A 135 -19.87 -3.33 0.32
C GLU A 135 -18.49 -3.63 -0.32
N GLN A 136 -17.40 -3.04 0.19
CA GLN A 136 -16.07 -3.12 -0.40
C GLN A 136 -15.08 -4.01 0.35
N LEU A 137 -15.41 -4.49 1.55
CA LEU A 137 -14.50 -5.32 2.36
C LEU A 137 -14.13 -6.58 1.58
N GLY A 138 -12.82 -6.86 1.45
CA GLY A 138 -12.32 -8.01 0.68
C GLY A 138 -12.19 -7.78 -0.84
N THR A 139 -12.37 -6.55 -1.32
CA THR A 139 -11.99 -6.17 -2.71
C THR A 139 -10.55 -5.68 -2.77
N VAL A 140 -9.84 -5.99 -3.86
CA VAL A 140 -8.41 -5.65 -4.01
C VAL A 140 -8.24 -4.25 -4.59
N GLY A 141 -8.99 -3.92 -5.64
CA GLY A 141 -8.85 -2.65 -6.34
C GLY A 141 -8.00 -2.71 -7.58
N SER A 142 -7.39 -1.57 -7.91
CA SER A 142 -6.65 -1.34 -9.15
C SER A 142 -5.31 -0.66 -8.89
N GLY A 143 -4.56 -0.34 -9.94
CA GLY A 143 -3.21 0.20 -9.82
C GLY A 143 -2.26 -0.93 -9.42
N ASN A 144 -1.37 -0.68 -8.47
CA ASN A 144 -0.37 -1.63 -8.01
C ASN A 144 -0.92 -2.69 -7.04
N HIS A 145 -2.25 -2.80 -6.91
CA HIS A 145 -2.87 -3.76 -6.00
C HIS A 145 -3.00 -5.13 -6.67
N TYR A 146 -2.67 -6.18 -5.92
CA TYR A 146 -2.54 -7.53 -6.48
C TYR A 146 -2.92 -8.64 -5.48
N VAL A 147 -3.07 -9.84 -6.04
CA VAL A 147 -3.03 -11.13 -5.33
C VAL A 147 -2.06 -12.03 -6.08
N ASP A 148 -1.03 -12.48 -5.39
CA ASP A 148 0.07 -13.25 -5.96
C ASP A 148 0.18 -14.63 -5.32
N LEU A 149 0.55 -15.61 -6.14
CA LEU A 149 1.14 -16.86 -5.70
C LEU A 149 2.65 -16.75 -5.88
N LEU A 150 3.37 -16.90 -4.77
CA LEU A 150 4.82 -16.82 -4.73
C LEU A 150 5.39 -18.18 -4.30
N VAL A 151 6.65 -18.44 -4.66
CA VAL A 151 7.39 -19.62 -4.25
C VAL A 151 8.69 -19.17 -3.60
N ASP A 152 8.94 -19.67 -2.40
CA ASP A 152 10.21 -19.47 -1.72
C ASP A 152 11.35 -20.19 -2.46
N GLU A 153 12.40 -19.45 -2.77
CA GLU A 153 13.49 -19.97 -3.62
C GLU A 153 14.20 -21.19 -3.03
N GLU A 154 14.40 -21.20 -1.71
CA GLU A 154 15.17 -22.23 -1.02
C GLU A 154 14.29 -23.41 -0.64
N THR A 155 13.17 -23.12 0.03
CA THR A 155 12.32 -24.15 0.63
C THR A 155 11.29 -24.71 -0.34
N GLN A 156 11.02 -24.01 -1.46
CA GLN A 156 9.95 -24.32 -2.41
C GLN A 156 8.54 -24.25 -1.80
N ASP A 157 8.37 -23.63 -0.63
CA ASP A 157 7.07 -23.38 -0.03
C ASP A 157 6.25 -22.42 -0.89
N VAL A 158 4.96 -22.69 -1.02
CA VAL A 158 4.00 -21.79 -1.67
C VAL A 158 3.58 -20.73 -0.67
N TRP A 159 3.58 -19.49 -1.12
CA TRP A 159 3.08 -18.34 -0.40
C TRP A 159 1.94 -17.68 -1.16
N VAL A 160 0.94 -17.21 -0.42
CA VAL A 160 -0.10 -16.32 -0.91
C VAL A 160 0.24 -14.91 -0.46
N ALA A 161 0.32 -13.96 -1.39
CA ALA A 161 0.51 -12.56 -1.07
C ALA A 161 -0.65 -11.72 -1.60
N ASN A 162 -1.01 -10.66 -0.87
CA ASN A 162 -1.92 -9.65 -1.39
C ASN A 162 -1.49 -8.24 -0.96
N HIS A 163 -1.77 -7.28 -1.83
CA HIS A 163 -1.42 -5.87 -1.68
C HIS A 163 -2.61 -4.99 -2.00
N PHE A 164 -3.16 -4.33 -0.99
CA PHE A 164 -4.18 -3.29 -1.14
C PHE A 164 -4.43 -2.58 0.20
N GLY A 165 -5.03 -1.38 0.16
CA GLY A 165 -5.40 -0.63 1.36
C GLY A 165 -6.88 -0.61 1.70
N SER A 166 -7.31 0.47 2.33
CA SER A 166 -8.68 0.63 2.85
C SER A 166 -9.71 1.08 1.80
N ARG A 167 -9.38 0.97 0.51
CA ARG A 167 -10.31 1.12 -0.62
C ARG A 167 -10.98 2.50 -0.63
N GLY A 168 -12.22 2.57 -1.12
CA GLY A 168 -12.99 3.82 -1.16
C GLY A 168 -13.22 4.41 0.23
N PHE A 169 -13.30 3.56 1.27
CA PHE A 169 -13.45 4.00 2.66
C PHE A 169 -12.26 4.85 3.13
N GLY A 170 -11.03 4.36 2.94
CA GLY A 170 -9.81 5.12 3.22
C GLY A 170 -9.71 6.41 2.44
N HIS A 171 -9.94 6.33 1.13
CA HIS A 171 -9.87 7.49 0.26
C HIS A 171 -10.84 8.59 0.69
N LYS A 172 -12.10 8.24 1.00
CA LYS A 172 -13.11 9.21 1.45
C LYS A 172 -12.78 9.76 2.84
N THR A 173 -12.20 8.94 3.71
CA THR A 173 -11.70 9.38 5.02
C THR A 173 -10.60 10.43 4.85
N ALA A 174 -9.54 10.13 4.11
CA ALA A 174 -8.46 11.08 3.84
C ALA A 174 -8.97 12.38 3.21
N SER A 175 -9.80 12.26 2.16
CA SER A 175 -10.39 13.42 1.46
C SER A 175 -11.20 14.30 2.41
N GLY A 176 -12.03 13.67 3.26
CA GLY A 176 -12.90 14.40 4.16
C GLY A 176 -12.15 15.13 5.27
N PHE A 177 -11.11 14.51 5.84
CA PHE A 177 -10.27 15.19 6.84
C PHE A 177 -9.41 16.30 6.23
N LEU A 178 -8.96 16.17 4.97
CA LEU A 178 -8.33 17.27 4.24
C LEU A 178 -9.29 18.45 4.00
N ASN A 179 -10.57 18.16 3.70
CA ASN A 179 -11.60 19.19 3.61
C ASN A 179 -11.81 19.90 4.96
N LEU A 180 -11.96 19.14 6.05
CA LEU A 180 -12.14 19.71 7.40
C LEU A 180 -10.95 20.58 7.79
N ALA A 181 -9.71 20.13 7.51
CA ALA A 181 -8.49 20.90 7.74
C ALA A 181 -8.46 22.22 6.95
N SER A 182 -9.15 22.28 5.81
CA SER A 182 -9.28 23.47 4.96
C SER A 182 -10.51 24.33 5.31
N GLY A 183 -11.21 24.06 6.41
CA GLY A 183 -12.43 24.77 6.81
C GLY A 183 -13.66 24.46 5.94
N ARG A 184 -13.64 23.35 5.20
CA ARG A 184 -14.72 22.90 4.32
C ARG A 184 -15.53 21.77 4.95
N GLN A 185 -16.67 21.42 4.35
CA GLN A 185 -17.45 20.27 4.80
C GLN A 185 -16.76 18.95 4.45
N PHE A 186 -16.87 17.94 5.29
CA PHE A 186 -16.23 16.63 5.08
C PHE A 186 -16.56 16.03 3.70
N SER A 187 -17.82 16.09 3.27
CA SER A 187 -18.30 15.50 2.02
C SER A 187 -17.98 16.32 0.75
N ASP A 188 -17.33 17.47 0.88
CA ASP A 188 -16.97 18.31 -0.25
C ASP A 188 -16.04 17.58 -1.24
N LYS A 189 -16.02 18.06 -2.49
CA LYS A 189 -14.96 17.66 -3.43
C LYS A 189 -13.62 18.18 -2.90
N ALA A 190 -12.68 17.27 -2.67
CA ALA A 190 -11.32 17.60 -2.23
C ALA A 190 -10.74 18.73 -3.11
N PRO A 191 -10.06 19.74 -2.54
CA PRO A 191 -9.60 20.93 -3.27
C PRO A 191 -8.57 20.66 -4.38
N GLY A 192 -8.17 19.39 -4.58
CA GLY A 192 -7.07 19.01 -5.44
C GLY A 192 -5.75 19.25 -4.72
N GLU A 193 -4.83 18.30 -4.83
CA GLU A 193 -3.49 18.43 -4.25
C GLU A 193 -2.47 18.79 -5.33
N SER A 194 -1.62 19.77 -5.03
CA SER A 194 -0.39 19.97 -5.81
C SER A 194 0.69 19.04 -5.27
N MET A 195 1.53 18.51 -6.16
CA MET A 195 2.63 17.62 -5.75
C MET A 195 3.60 18.31 -4.76
N GLU A 196 3.86 19.60 -4.97
CA GLU A 196 4.76 20.41 -4.14
C GLU A 196 4.09 21.05 -2.90
N GLN A 197 2.80 20.81 -2.66
CA GLN A 197 2.15 21.43 -1.52
C GLN A 197 2.74 20.91 -0.20
N ALA A 198 2.92 21.80 0.77
CA ALA A 198 3.31 21.40 2.11
C ALA A 198 2.29 20.41 2.71
N PRO A 199 2.73 19.45 3.54
CA PRO A 199 1.81 18.55 4.23
C PRO A 199 0.76 19.32 5.04
N THR A 200 -0.51 18.91 4.89
CA THR A 200 -1.58 19.36 5.79
C THR A 200 -1.39 18.71 7.14
N LEU A 201 -1.45 19.49 8.22
CA LEU A 201 -1.20 19.03 9.58
C LEU A 201 -2.41 19.27 10.48
N LEU A 202 -2.69 18.30 11.33
CA LEU A 202 -3.66 18.38 12.42
C LEU A 202 -2.92 18.18 13.73
N ASP A 203 -3.19 19.02 14.73
CA ASP A 203 -2.72 18.81 16.10
C ASP A 203 -3.57 17.70 16.74
N LEU A 204 -2.92 16.68 17.31
CA LEU A 204 -3.62 15.56 17.94
C LEU A 204 -4.43 15.96 19.17
N ASP A 205 -4.11 17.09 19.81
CA ASP A 205 -4.90 17.62 20.92
C ASP A 205 -6.16 18.35 20.45
N SER A 206 -6.28 18.62 19.15
CA SER A 206 -7.49 19.17 18.56
C SER A 206 -8.53 18.08 18.32
N GLU A 207 -9.81 18.44 18.39
CA GLU A 207 -10.92 17.53 18.10
C GLU A 207 -10.77 16.87 16.71
N VAL A 208 -10.44 17.65 15.68
CA VAL A 208 -10.26 17.13 14.31
C VAL A 208 -9.04 16.21 14.21
N GLY A 209 -7.98 16.48 14.96
CA GLY A 209 -6.78 15.63 14.98
C GLY A 209 -7.02 14.28 15.66
N ASP A 210 -7.66 14.26 16.83
CA ASP A 210 -8.08 13.01 17.49
C ASP A 210 -9.02 12.20 16.59
N MET A 211 -10.03 12.87 16.03
CA MET A 211 -10.97 12.24 15.09
C MET A 211 -10.23 11.63 13.88
N TYR A 212 -9.27 12.34 13.29
CA TYR A 212 -8.49 11.80 12.17
C TYR A 212 -7.67 10.59 12.58
N TYR A 213 -6.97 10.65 13.71
CA TYR A 213 -6.17 9.53 14.21
C TYR A 213 -7.03 8.27 14.40
N ARG A 214 -8.20 8.41 15.03
CA ARG A 214 -9.15 7.33 15.24
C ARG A 214 -9.73 6.79 13.92
N ALA A 215 -10.15 7.67 13.01
CA ALA A 215 -10.65 7.28 11.69
C ALA A 215 -9.60 6.58 10.82
N MET A 216 -8.36 7.08 10.84
CA MET A 216 -7.22 6.44 10.18
C MET A 216 -6.97 5.06 10.80
N THR A 217 -7.03 4.93 12.13
CA THR A 217 -6.82 3.66 12.81
C THR A 217 -7.91 2.63 12.49
N LEU A 218 -9.18 3.06 12.42
CA LEU A 218 -10.29 2.25 11.94
C LEU A 218 -10.09 1.81 10.47
N ALA A 219 -9.61 2.69 9.59
CA ALA A 219 -9.23 2.34 8.22
C ALA A 219 -8.06 1.34 8.17
N GLY A 220 -7.13 1.40 9.12
CA GLY A 220 -6.08 0.39 9.33
C GLY A 220 -6.64 -1.00 9.61
N ARG A 221 -7.51 -1.10 10.61
CA ARG A 221 -8.21 -2.35 10.97
C ARG A 221 -9.05 -2.87 9.80
N TYR A 222 -9.71 -1.99 9.06
CA TYR A 222 -10.43 -2.34 7.83
C TYR A 222 -9.52 -2.93 6.75
N ALA A 223 -8.36 -2.32 6.51
CA ALA A 223 -7.42 -2.81 5.51
C ALA A 223 -6.83 -4.18 5.92
N TYR A 224 -6.57 -4.40 7.22
CA TYR A 224 -6.16 -5.71 7.73
C TYR A 224 -7.25 -6.76 7.50
N ALA A 225 -8.48 -6.54 7.95
CA ALA A 225 -9.60 -7.47 7.77
C ALA A 225 -9.84 -7.81 6.29
N GLY A 226 -9.72 -6.83 5.40
CA GLY A 226 -9.84 -7.06 3.96
C GLY A 226 -8.76 -8.00 3.42
N ARG A 227 -7.49 -7.74 3.77
CA ARG A 227 -6.34 -8.57 3.35
C ARG A 227 -6.39 -9.97 3.96
N ASP A 228 -6.93 -10.11 5.17
CA ASP A 228 -7.17 -11.41 5.79
C ASP A 228 -8.18 -12.21 4.99
N TYR A 229 -9.36 -11.62 4.74
CA TYR A 229 -10.40 -12.24 3.92
C TYR A 229 -9.87 -12.72 2.56
N VAL A 230 -9.13 -11.87 1.83
CA VAL A 230 -8.59 -12.25 0.51
C VAL A 230 -7.58 -13.39 0.62
N ALA A 231 -6.71 -13.39 1.61
CA ALA A 231 -5.78 -14.50 1.83
C ALA A 231 -6.54 -15.81 2.09
N ASP A 232 -7.58 -15.79 2.93
CA ASP A 232 -8.38 -16.96 3.28
C ASP A 232 -9.15 -17.51 2.06
N GLN A 233 -9.67 -16.65 1.19
CA GLN A 233 -10.29 -17.07 -0.05
C GLN A 233 -9.30 -17.81 -0.97
N VAL A 234 -8.06 -17.30 -1.08
CA VAL A 234 -7.03 -17.96 -1.89
C VAL A 234 -6.59 -19.27 -1.27
N LEU A 235 -6.40 -19.32 0.06
CA LEU A 235 -6.10 -20.57 0.77
C LEU A 235 -7.18 -21.64 0.53
N SER A 236 -8.46 -21.24 0.55
CA SER A 236 -9.59 -22.12 0.23
C SER A 236 -9.53 -22.65 -1.21
N ILE A 237 -9.21 -21.80 -2.19
CA ILE A 237 -9.04 -22.20 -3.59
C ILE A 237 -7.88 -23.21 -3.75
N LEU A 238 -6.79 -23.02 -3.00
CA LEU A 238 -5.65 -23.92 -2.99
C LEU A 238 -5.89 -25.21 -2.21
N GLY A 239 -6.90 -25.26 -1.34
CA GLY A 239 -7.08 -26.34 -0.36
C GLY A 239 -5.93 -26.39 0.66
N ALA A 240 -5.41 -25.21 1.05
CA ALA A 240 -4.21 -25.08 1.86
C ALA A 240 -4.49 -24.45 3.24
N GLU A 241 -3.56 -24.64 4.17
CA GLU A 241 -3.58 -24.02 5.50
C GLU A 241 -2.43 -23.02 5.66
N SER A 242 -2.68 -21.93 6.39
CA SER A 242 -1.66 -20.96 6.78
C SER A 242 -0.77 -21.54 7.87
N VAL A 243 0.56 -21.58 7.64
CA VAL A 243 1.54 -22.03 8.64
C VAL A 243 2.37 -20.88 9.21
N PHE A 244 2.40 -19.74 8.53
CA PHE A 244 3.10 -18.52 8.95
C PHE A 244 2.56 -17.33 8.16
N SER A 245 2.51 -16.15 8.77
CA SER A 245 2.03 -14.95 8.10
C SER A 245 2.75 -13.69 8.55
N VAL A 246 2.93 -12.76 7.62
CA VAL A 246 3.42 -11.41 7.87
C VAL A 246 2.44 -10.41 7.28
N HIS A 247 2.16 -9.34 8.02
CA HIS A 247 1.12 -8.37 7.66
C HIS A 247 1.54 -6.98 8.09
N ASN A 248 1.61 -6.05 7.15
CA ASN A 248 2.09 -4.69 7.43
C ASN A 248 1.34 -3.62 6.62
N HIS A 249 1.25 -2.42 7.19
CA HIS A 249 0.87 -1.20 6.47
C HIS A 249 2.13 -0.47 6.00
N HIS A 250 2.02 0.26 4.90
CA HIS A 250 3.07 1.16 4.42
C HIS A 250 2.59 2.60 4.15
N ASN A 251 1.29 2.88 4.28
CA ASN A 251 0.72 4.22 4.25
C ASN A 251 -0.06 4.47 5.55
N PHE A 252 0.58 4.92 6.60
CA PHE A 252 -0.06 5.02 7.92
C PHE A 252 0.73 5.92 8.87
N ALA A 253 0.16 6.21 10.04
CA ALA A 253 0.86 6.90 11.11
C ALA A 253 0.74 6.13 12.43
N TRP A 254 1.83 6.11 13.20
CA TRP A 254 1.90 5.39 14.46
C TRP A 254 2.35 6.32 15.59
N LYS A 255 1.78 6.11 16.78
CA LYS A 255 2.34 6.64 18.03
C LYS A 255 3.52 5.75 18.43
N GLU A 256 4.72 6.30 18.45
CA GLU A 256 5.96 5.58 18.73
C GLU A 256 6.82 6.37 19.71
N ASN A 257 7.65 5.67 20.49
CA ASN A 257 8.65 6.31 21.33
C ASN A 257 10.02 6.23 20.65
N HIS A 258 10.59 7.37 20.29
CA HIS A 258 11.92 7.46 19.70
C HIS A 258 12.78 8.44 20.49
N PHE A 259 13.99 8.02 20.86
CA PHE A 259 14.93 8.84 21.63
C PHE A 259 14.35 9.40 22.94
N GLY A 260 13.43 8.65 23.58
CA GLY A 260 12.78 9.04 24.83
C GLY A 260 11.64 10.06 24.66
N GLN A 261 11.20 10.33 23.43
CA GLN A 261 10.08 11.24 23.13
C GLN A 261 8.91 10.46 22.52
N ASP A 262 7.69 10.81 22.93
CA ASP A 262 6.49 10.31 22.27
C ASP A 262 6.31 11.07 20.95
N THR A 263 6.16 10.31 19.87
CA THR A 263 6.21 10.83 18.50
C THR A 263 5.08 10.26 17.65
N ILE A 264 4.74 10.99 16.60
CA ILE A 264 3.86 10.52 15.54
C ILE A 264 4.70 10.28 14.29
N VAL A 265 4.88 9.02 13.93
CA VAL A 265 5.67 8.62 12.77
C VAL A 265 4.74 8.38 11.59
N VAL A 266 4.72 9.33 10.64
CA VAL A 266 3.93 9.26 9.42
C VAL A 266 4.76 8.63 8.31
N ARG A 267 4.38 7.43 7.86
CA ARG A 267 5.06 6.72 6.76
C ARG A 267 4.17 6.68 5.51
N LYS A 268 4.75 7.05 4.37
CA LYS A 268 4.13 6.97 3.04
C LYS A 268 4.99 6.12 2.13
N GLY A 269 4.53 4.93 1.78
CA GLY A 269 5.38 3.93 1.14
C GLY A 269 6.59 3.56 2.01
N ALA A 270 6.41 3.42 3.31
CA ALA A 270 7.45 2.91 4.20
C ALA A 270 6.82 2.13 5.36
N THR A 271 7.52 1.12 5.86
CA THR A 271 6.99 0.14 6.81
C THR A 271 7.76 0.20 8.14
N PRO A 272 7.12 0.01 9.30
CA PRO A 272 7.84 -0.23 10.55
C PRO A 272 8.75 -1.47 10.46
N SER A 273 9.92 -1.40 11.09
CA SER A 273 11.00 -2.39 11.06
C SER A 273 11.83 -2.31 12.34
N ALA A 274 11.15 -2.23 13.49
CA ALA A 274 11.83 -2.32 14.78
C ALA A 274 12.62 -3.63 14.88
N ALA A 275 13.61 -3.69 15.77
CA ALA A 275 14.41 -4.89 15.99
C ALA A 275 13.52 -6.13 16.20
N GLY A 276 13.71 -7.16 15.37
CA GLY A 276 12.92 -8.40 15.39
C GLY A 276 11.56 -8.33 14.68
N GLN A 277 11.09 -7.14 14.29
CA GLN A 277 9.81 -6.96 13.60
C GLN A 277 9.87 -7.49 12.17
N LEU A 278 8.90 -8.33 11.82
CA LEU A 278 8.75 -8.90 10.48
C LEU A 278 8.01 -7.92 9.54
N GLY A 279 8.41 -7.91 8.28
CA GLY A 279 7.75 -7.16 7.21
C GLY A 279 7.71 -7.94 5.90
N PHE A 280 6.71 -7.65 5.07
CA PHE A 280 6.64 -8.13 3.69
C PHE A 280 6.86 -6.95 2.73
N VAL A 281 7.85 -7.09 1.85
CA VAL A 281 8.23 -6.10 0.83
C VAL A 281 7.95 -6.70 -0.54
N GLY A 282 6.95 -6.14 -1.24
CA GLY A 282 6.50 -6.62 -2.54
C GLY A 282 7.34 -6.11 -3.71
N GLY A 283 7.64 -6.98 -4.65
CA GLY A 283 8.24 -6.65 -5.94
C GLY A 283 7.24 -6.17 -6.98
N SER A 284 7.69 -6.10 -8.24
CA SER A 284 6.79 -5.98 -9.40
C SER A 284 6.28 -7.36 -9.84
N MET A 285 5.33 -7.39 -10.79
CA MET A 285 4.76 -8.64 -11.33
C MET A 285 5.77 -9.64 -11.96
N GLY A 286 7.05 -9.26 -12.10
CA GLY A 286 8.12 -10.13 -12.58
C GLY A 286 9.41 -10.04 -11.76
N ASP A 287 9.36 -9.43 -10.57
CA ASP A 287 10.52 -9.32 -9.67
C ASP A 287 10.27 -10.12 -8.39
N ILE A 288 11.33 -10.40 -7.62
CA ILE A 288 11.21 -11.07 -6.33
C ILE A 288 10.42 -10.20 -5.33
N SER A 289 9.85 -10.85 -4.34
CA SER A 289 9.39 -10.22 -3.09
C SER A 289 10.12 -10.85 -1.92
N VAL A 290 10.14 -10.19 -0.75
CA VAL A 290 10.89 -10.70 0.41
C VAL A 290 10.15 -10.59 1.73
N ILE A 291 10.38 -11.56 2.60
CA ILE A 291 10.11 -11.42 4.04
C ILE A 291 11.38 -10.91 4.69
N VAL A 292 11.26 -9.83 5.45
CA VAL A 292 12.38 -9.17 6.12
C VAL A 292 12.14 -9.08 7.62
N GLN A 293 13.23 -8.93 8.37
CA GLN A 293 13.22 -8.64 9.79
C GLN A 293 14.07 -7.41 10.11
N GLY A 294 13.57 -6.50 10.95
CA GLY A 294 14.36 -5.36 11.42
C GLY A 294 15.55 -5.79 12.26
N LYS A 295 16.74 -5.24 11.98
CA LYS A 295 17.97 -5.49 12.75
C LYS A 295 18.06 -4.55 13.94
N ASP A 296 18.68 -5.02 15.02
CA ASP A 296 19.04 -4.18 16.16
C ASP A 296 20.38 -3.46 15.89
N THR A 297 20.31 -2.34 15.18
CA THR A 297 21.48 -1.51 14.85
C THR A 297 21.21 -0.03 15.15
N GLU A 298 22.30 0.73 15.30
CA GLU A 298 22.21 2.19 15.39
C GLU A 298 21.53 2.77 14.14
N GLU A 299 21.76 2.19 12.97
CA GLU A 299 21.15 2.65 11.72
C GLU A 299 19.64 2.42 11.69
N THR A 300 19.14 1.28 12.18
CA THR A 300 17.70 1.05 12.36
C THR A 300 17.09 2.07 13.31
N THR A 301 17.77 2.37 14.42
CA THR A 301 17.34 3.40 15.37
C THR A 301 17.33 4.79 14.72
N ASN A 302 18.35 5.11 13.93
CA ASN A 302 18.48 6.39 13.21
C ASN A 302 17.40 6.53 12.11
N ALA A 303 16.97 5.41 11.54
CA ALA A 303 15.88 5.32 10.59
C ALA A 303 14.49 5.31 11.24
N PHE A 304 14.37 5.62 12.54
CA PHE A 304 13.10 5.58 13.27
C PHE A 304 12.38 4.24 13.08
N SER A 305 13.15 3.14 13.09
CA SER A 305 12.67 1.79 12.83
C SER A 305 11.81 1.70 11.57
N SER A 306 12.25 2.31 10.46
CA SER A 306 11.51 2.36 9.20
C SER A 306 12.30 1.77 8.03
N THR A 307 11.61 1.06 7.16
CA THR A 307 12.19 0.44 5.97
C THR A 307 11.28 0.58 4.75
N VAL A 308 11.78 0.13 3.60
CA VAL A 308 11.12 0.16 2.29
C VAL A 308 9.80 -0.60 2.30
N HIS A 309 8.91 -0.27 1.35
CA HIS A 309 7.65 -0.99 1.15
C HIS A 309 7.63 -1.83 -0.13
N GLY A 310 8.49 -1.49 -1.10
CA GLY A 310 8.62 -2.18 -2.36
C GLY A 310 9.80 -1.64 -3.16
N ALA A 311 9.79 -1.85 -4.48
CA ALA A 311 10.92 -1.44 -5.34
C ALA A 311 10.93 0.06 -5.71
N GLY A 312 9.81 0.78 -5.58
CA GLY A 312 9.69 2.17 -6.00
C GLY A 312 9.65 2.36 -7.53
N ARG A 313 8.88 3.35 -7.98
CA ARG A 313 8.65 3.58 -9.42
C ARG A 313 9.78 4.41 -10.03
N ILE A 314 10.18 4.06 -11.26
CA ILE A 314 11.06 4.86 -12.12
C ILE A 314 10.30 5.54 -13.26
N MET A 315 9.02 5.18 -13.45
CA MET A 315 8.19 5.68 -14.52
C MET A 315 6.78 6.01 -13.99
N SER A 316 6.28 7.20 -14.33
CA SER A 316 4.89 7.58 -13.99
C SER A 316 3.88 6.68 -14.72
N ARG A 317 2.68 6.49 -14.15
CA ARG A 317 1.61 5.70 -14.78
C ARG A 317 1.25 6.22 -16.17
N THR A 318 1.20 7.54 -16.32
CA THR A 318 0.91 8.19 -17.61
C THR A 318 2.04 8.00 -18.62
N GLN A 319 3.30 8.00 -18.19
CA GLN A 319 4.43 7.74 -19.09
C GLN A 319 4.45 6.27 -19.56
N ALA A 320 4.14 5.34 -18.67
CA ALA A 320 4.09 3.91 -18.97
C ALA A 320 2.91 3.54 -19.87
N ALA A 321 1.68 3.79 -19.41
CA ALA A 321 0.46 3.37 -20.10
C ALA A 321 -0.11 4.40 -21.07
N GLY A 322 0.33 5.66 -21.02
CA GLY A 322 -0.23 6.74 -21.81
C GLY A 322 -1.46 7.38 -21.15
N LYS A 323 -1.95 8.44 -21.79
CA LYS A 323 -3.13 9.19 -21.34
C LYS A 323 -4.40 8.44 -21.75
N MET A 324 -5.33 8.26 -20.82
CA MET A 324 -6.65 7.70 -21.11
C MET A 324 -7.51 8.77 -21.80
N ASN A 325 -8.02 8.46 -22.98
CA ASN A 325 -9.13 9.20 -23.58
C ASN A 325 -10.44 8.62 -23.06
N TRP A 326 -11.11 9.32 -22.14
CA TRP A 326 -12.34 8.84 -21.52
C TRP A 326 -13.53 8.69 -22.48
N LYS A 327 -13.52 9.39 -23.63
CA LYS A 327 -14.57 9.24 -24.66
C LYS A 327 -14.41 7.95 -25.45
N THR A 328 -13.18 7.58 -25.80
CA THR A 328 -12.90 6.39 -26.63
C THR A 328 -12.46 5.18 -25.81
N ARG A 329 -12.17 5.37 -24.52
CA ARG A 329 -11.57 4.37 -23.62
C ARG A 329 -10.29 3.75 -24.17
N GLN A 330 -9.52 4.56 -24.91
CA GLN A 330 -8.24 4.17 -25.46
C GLN A 330 -7.13 5.00 -24.83
N ARG A 331 -6.02 4.33 -24.52
CA ARG A 331 -4.80 5.00 -24.10
C ARG A 331 -3.92 5.29 -25.30
N SER A 332 -3.22 6.43 -25.26
CA SER A 332 -2.24 6.80 -26.28
C SER A 332 -1.01 7.46 -25.67
N GLY A 333 0.13 7.32 -26.35
CA GLY A 333 1.40 7.92 -25.95
C GLY A 333 2.14 7.22 -24.81
N GLY A 334 1.75 5.99 -24.46
CA GLY A 334 2.48 5.16 -23.49
C GLY A 334 3.78 4.60 -24.09
N GLN A 335 4.83 4.51 -23.27
CA GLN A 335 6.13 3.95 -23.66
C GLN A 335 6.16 2.41 -23.66
N ILE A 336 5.19 1.77 -22.98
CA ILE A 336 5.14 0.31 -22.82
C ILE A 336 3.88 -0.23 -23.50
N THR A 337 4.08 -1.17 -24.41
CA THR A 337 2.99 -1.93 -25.04
C THR A 337 2.61 -3.15 -24.21
N GLU A 338 1.35 -3.58 -24.28
CA GLU A 338 0.89 -4.82 -23.64
C GLU A 338 1.73 -6.03 -24.08
N LYS A 339 2.05 -6.12 -25.38
CA LYS A 339 2.88 -7.20 -25.92
C LYS A 339 4.28 -7.25 -25.27
N GLN A 340 4.90 -6.09 -25.01
CA GLN A 340 6.18 -6.05 -24.30
C GLN A 340 6.05 -6.53 -22.86
N MET A 341 5.02 -6.07 -22.14
CA MET A 341 4.74 -6.48 -20.76
C MET A 341 4.49 -8.00 -20.68
N TYR A 342 3.54 -8.53 -21.45
CA TYR A 342 3.23 -9.97 -21.44
C TYR A 342 4.44 -10.83 -21.84
N ARG A 343 5.26 -10.38 -22.79
CA ARG A 343 6.49 -11.09 -23.15
C ARG A 343 7.49 -11.12 -22.00
N ALA A 344 7.66 -10.02 -21.27
CA ALA A 344 8.54 -9.95 -20.12
C ALA A 344 8.05 -10.88 -19.00
N VAL A 345 6.79 -10.76 -18.60
CA VAL A 345 6.17 -11.58 -17.54
C VAL A 345 6.22 -13.07 -17.87
N LYS A 346 5.93 -13.43 -19.13
CA LYS A 346 6.07 -14.82 -19.60
C LYS A 346 7.52 -15.32 -19.55
N ALA A 347 8.50 -14.46 -19.82
CA ALA A 347 9.92 -14.83 -19.72
C ALA A 347 10.35 -15.09 -18.26
N PHE A 348 9.68 -14.50 -17.28
CA PHE A 348 9.83 -14.81 -15.85
C PHE A 348 9.07 -16.08 -15.41
N GLY A 349 8.27 -16.68 -16.30
CA GLY A 349 7.49 -17.88 -15.98
C GLY A 349 6.26 -17.61 -15.11
N VAL A 350 5.74 -16.38 -15.12
CA VAL A 350 4.60 -15.96 -14.30
C VAL A 350 3.28 -16.10 -15.08
N GLU A 351 2.29 -16.72 -14.44
CA GLU A 351 0.89 -16.73 -14.90
C GLU A 351 0.22 -15.39 -14.53
N LEU A 352 -0.06 -14.56 -15.53
CA LEU A 352 -0.66 -13.24 -15.32
C LEU A 352 -2.16 -13.25 -15.62
N ARG A 353 -2.97 -12.62 -14.77
CA ARG A 353 -4.37 -12.28 -15.02
C ARG A 353 -4.60 -10.78 -14.77
N GLY A 354 -5.23 -10.14 -15.76
CA GLY A 354 -5.45 -8.69 -15.76
C GLY A 354 -4.16 -7.90 -15.97
N ALA A 355 -3.93 -6.92 -15.12
CA ALA A 355 -2.86 -5.91 -15.18
C ALA A 355 -3.00 -4.84 -16.29
N GLY A 356 -2.32 -3.72 -16.05
CA GLY A 356 -2.14 -2.63 -16.99
C GLY A 356 -0.65 -2.36 -17.24
N THR A 357 -0.33 -1.77 -18.38
CA THR A 357 1.07 -1.44 -18.73
C THR A 357 1.71 -0.42 -17.80
N ASP A 358 0.91 0.28 -16.99
CA ASP A 358 1.37 1.16 -15.92
C ASP A 358 1.93 0.43 -14.71
N GLU A 359 1.77 -0.89 -14.61
CA GLU A 359 2.34 -1.72 -13.54
C GLU A 359 3.35 -2.76 -14.08
N SER A 360 3.72 -2.65 -15.37
CA SER A 360 4.71 -3.50 -16.03
C SER A 360 6.05 -3.58 -15.25
N PRO A 361 6.80 -4.69 -15.29
CA PRO A 361 8.08 -4.81 -14.57
C PRO A 361 9.08 -3.69 -14.90
N PHE A 362 8.99 -3.08 -16.09
CA PHE A 362 9.87 -2.00 -16.53
C PHE A 362 9.61 -0.64 -15.83
N VAL A 363 8.53 -0.50 -15.06
CA VAL A 363 8.20 0.78 -14.38
C VAL A 363 8.78 0.88 -12.98
N TYR A 364 9.39 -0.20 -12.48
CA TYR A 364 9.93 -0.31 -11.13
C TYR A 364 11.47 -0.44 -11.15
N ARG A 365 12.12 -0.05 -10.04
CA ARG A 365 13.51 -0.45 -9.79
C ARG A 365 13.58 -1.97 -9.60
N LYS A 366 14.78 -2.54 -9.61
CA LYS A 366 14.98 -3.90 -9.11
C LYS A 366 14.93 -3.88 -7.58
N LEU A 367 14.15 -4.79 -6.99
CA LEU A 367 13.98 -4.84 -5.54
C LEU A 367 15.31 -5.12 -4.82
N GLU A 368 16.15 -6.01 -5.37
CA GLU A 368 17.48 -6.32 -4.84
C GLU A 368 18.31 -5.05 -4.56
N THR A 369 18.38 -4.13 -5.54
CA THR A 369 19.14 -2.88 -5.40
C THR A 369 18.59 -1.97 -4.29
N VAL A 370 17.28 -1.99 -4.08
CA VAL A 370 16.62 -1.23 -3.01
C VAL A 370 16.90 -1.86 -1.64
N LEU A 371 16.88 -3.20 -1.55
CA LEU A 371 17.19 -3.94 -0.33
C LEU A 371 18.66 -3.80 0.07
N ASP A 372 19.58 -3.78 -0.90
CA ASP A 372 21.02 -3.61 -0.65
C ASP A 372 21.33 -2.28 0.05
N ALA A 373 20.59 -1.21 -0.29
CA ALA A 373 20.71 0.08 0.38
C ALA A 373 20.25 0.04 1.85
N HIS A 374 19.47 -0.97 2.24
CA HIS A 374 18.94 -1.18 3.59
C HIS A 374 19.59 -2.36 4.33
N LYS A 375 20.62 -3.00 3.76
CA LYS A 375 21.23 -4.24 4.28
C LYS A 375 21.66 -4.18 5.75
N ASP A 376 21.97 -3.00 6.29
CA ASP A 376 22.43 -2.80 7.66
C ASP A 376 21.26 -2.53 8.65
N THR A 377 20.05 -2.33 8.12
CA THR A 377 18.80 -2.09 8.88
C THR A 377 17.84 -3.27 8.87
N ILE A 378 17.94 -4.15 7.88
CA ILE A 378 17.05 -5.32 7.73
C ILE A 378 17.84 -6.58 7.38
N GLU A 379 17.29 -7.73 7.77
CA GLU A 379 17.70 -9.07 7.37
C GLU A 379 16.63 -9.66 6.44
N VAL A 380 17.04 -10.25 5.33
CA VAL A 380 16.12 -10.97 4.42
C VAL A 380 16.02 -12.42 4.90
N LEU A 381 14.82 -12.83 5.30
CA LEU A 381 14.55 -14.18 5.80
C LEU A 381 14.07 -15.12 4.69
N HIS A 382 13.30 -14.60 3.73
CA HIS A 382 12.76 -15.37 2.62
C HIS A 382 12.83 -14.56 1.33
N VAL A 383 13.29 -15.19 0.25
CA VAL A 383 13.22 -14.65 -1.11
C VAL A 383 12.13 -15.41 -1.85
N LEU A 384 11.13 -14.67 -2.36
CA LEU A 384 9.90 -15.21 -2.91
C LEU A 384 9.79 -14.84 -4.39
N LYS A 385 9.79 -15.84 -5.27
CA LYS A 385 9.59 -15.66 -6.72
C LYS A 385 8.11 -15.70 -7.07
N PRO A 386 7.58 -14.73 -7.84
CA PRO A 386 6.21 -14.84 -8.33
C PRO A 386 6.08 -15.99 -9.32
N VAL A 387 5.00 -16.76 -9.19
CA VAL A 387 4.60 -17.77 -10.18
C VAL A 387 3.22 -17.48 -10.74
N GLY A 388 2.39 -16.72 -10.01
CA GLY A 388 1.11 -16.23 -10.50
C GLY A 388 0.79 -14.86 -9.94
N VAL A 389 0.24 -13.98 -10.78
CA VAL A 389 -0.13 -12.60 -10.43
C VAL A 389 -1.54 -12.30 -10.94
N CYS A 390 -2.42 -11.85 -10.06
CA CYS A 390 -3.75 -11.33 -10.38
C CYS A 390 -3.85 -9.84 -10.03
N MET A 391 -4.24 -9.02 -11.01
CA MET A 391 -4.43 -7.59 -10.83
C MET A 391 -5.66 -7.11 -11.61
N ALA A 392 -6.14 -5.91 -11.31
CA ALA A 392 -7.12 -5.23 -12.16
C ALA A 392 -6.65 -5.14 -13.62
N GLY A 393 -7.53 -5.47 -14.56
CA GLY A 393 -7.26 -5.25 -15.98
C GLY A 393 -7.18 -3.77 -16.37
N ALA A 394 -6.42 -3.45 -17.43
CA ALA A 394 -6.22 -2.09 -17.94
C ALA A 394 -7.50 -1.28 -18.27
N ASN A 395 -8.62 -1.99 -18.50
CA ASN A 395 -9.91 -1.44 -18.92
C ASN A 395 -11.02 -1.61 -17.87
N GLU A 396 -10.68 -1.95 -16.63
CA GLU A 396 -11.69 -2.07 -15.58
C GLU A 396 -12.37 -0.73 -15.29
N LEU A 397 -13.71 -0.79 -15.13
CA LEU A 397 -14.59 0.36 -15.00
C LEU A 397 -14.28 1.16 -13.72
N ASP A 398 -14.17 2.49 -13.84
CA ASP A 398 -14.11 3.42 -12.70
C ASP A 398 -15.49 4.07 -12.49
N PRO A 399 -16.32 3.55 -11.57
CA PRO A 399 -17.69 4.03 -11.37
C PRO A 399 -17.77 5.42 -10.72
N TYR A 400 -16.64 6.07 -10.42
CA TYR A 400 -16.60 7.42 -9.85
C TYR A 400 -16.25 8.51 -10.88
N LYS A 401 -15.92 8.13 -12.12
CA LYS A 401 -15.63 9.05 -13.24
C LYS A 401 -16.57 8.89 -14.44
N ASP A 402 -17.29 7.77 -14.53
CA ASP A 402 -18.53 7.63 -15.30
C ASP A 402 -19.72 8.20 -14.50
#